data_AF-A0A0M9FTR6-F1
#
_entry.id   AF-A0A0M9FTR6-F1
#
_cell.length_a   1.000
_cell.length_b   1.000
_cell.length_c   1.000
_cell.angle_alpha   90.00
_cell.angle_beta   90.00
_cell.angle_gamma   90.00
#
_symmetry.space_group_name_H-M   'P 1'
#
loop_
_entity.id
_entity.type
_entity.pdbx_description
1 polymer ?
#
loop_
_entity_poly.entity_id
_entity_poly.type
_entity_poly.pdbx_seq_one_letter_code
_entity_poly.pdbx_strand_id
1 'polypeptide(L)'
;MSDKKDYPTEDEKAYPTEDKKESPAEEKNEYPTEEQQPQRENHEPHDEDGEEEASVCSSAAQDRKDLEECPGVDLRAVPEEHSGKVVLIFYVIFAFISFVFMLTASCPIPWLNDGKGRKWTVWKDVSGTKWKDYPCDHKRAMFQGMEAFAISGCVLSLICFIVGLLQLLGMGHMGVTLLFSFIDVMVLLTDWSLLVNQYHKYSCPGEEAYVARINRLNAGFALVFCSFGLMFIGTVALMYWMNETFSMSEIHHDKYRSGALLSTLVTGAVLTIATVGTAQTMFEQYYANYTLKVTFWHVEFYQRTTGLSEYWGLDAYHCSKFKNQMHAGAAFSIISDAFLFITLLCSVAAVFNRCCKWLAIGFGIASWVFLLICWAIVVGARYKTFCSSGVAPPLVGVPLNTVEQRVSFEGFVITEGLGMIISAWCAMTLNIIYLGVRG
;
A
#
# COMPACT_ATOMS: atom_id res chain seq x y z
N MET A 1 5.68 -48.48 43.07
CA MET A 1 7.10 -48.48 43.46
C MET A 1 7.89 -48.24 42.19
N SER A 2 8.06 -46.96 41.84
CA SER A 2 8.77 -46.51 40.65
C SER A 2 9.42 -45.19 40.99
N ASP A 3 10.70 -45.11 40.68
CA ASP A 3 11.68 -44.17 41.20
C ASP A 3 11.38 -42.70 40.85
N LYS A 4 11.46 -41.87 41.89
CA LYS A 4 11.66 -40.42 41.78
C LYS A 4 13.08 -40.17 41.25
N LYS A 5 13.19 -39.43 40.15
CA LYS A 5 14.42 -38.74 39.77
C LYS A 5 14.25 -37.25 40.05
N ASP A 6 14.94 -36.80 41.09
CA ASP A 6 15.20 -35.40 41.38
C ASP A 6 16.15 -34.83 40.31
N TYR A 7 15.81 -33.67 39.76
CA TYR A 7 16.72 -32.85 38.98
C TYR A 7 17.07 -31.59 39.77
N PRO A 8 18.36 -31.20 39.83
CA PRO A 8 18.82 -30.07 40.61
C PRO A 8 18.49 -28.72 39.95
N THR A 9 18.15 -27.77 40.81
CA THR A 9 18.13 -26.32 40.59
C THR A 9 19.52 -25.79 40.24
N GLU A 10 19.65 -25.09 39.11
CA GLU A 10 20.83 -24.29 38.77
C GLU A 10 20.49 -22.78 38.82
N ASP A 11 20.96 -22.16 39.90
CA ASP A 11 21.76 -20.92 39.99
C ASP A 11 21.59 -19.83 38.91
N GLU A 12 20.79 -18.84 39.31
CA GLU A 12 21.11 -17.40 39.38
C GLU A 12 22.49 -16.98 38.81
N LYS A 13 22.49 -16.26 37.67
CA LYS A 13 23.63 -15.45 37.23
C LYS A 13 23.23 -14.00 37.06
N ALA A 14 23.79 -13.19 37.96
CA ALA A 14 23.72 -11.75 37.98
C ALA A 14 24.39 -11.11 36.75
N TYR A 15 23.77 -10.02 36.27
CA TYR A 15 24.34 -9.11 35.28
C TYR A 15 25.41 -8.22 35.91
N PRO A 16 26.55 -7.97 35.25
CA PRO A 16 27.42 -6.86 35.61
C PRO A 16 26.96 -5.56 34.96
N THR A 17 26.75 -4.56 35.82
CA THR A 17 26.63 -3.13 35.53
C THR A 17 28.00 -2.60 35.12
N GLU A 18 28.13 -2.01 33.93
CA GLU A 18 29.29 -1.15 33.61
C GLU A 18 28.87 0.31 33.57
N ASP A 19 29.37 1.03 34.57
CA ASP A 19 29.52 2.48 34.59
C ASP A 19 30.49 2.94 33.50
N LYS A 20 30.12 3.94 32.71
CA LYS A 20 31.09 4.79 32.02
C LYS A 20 30.83 6.27 32.29
N LYS A 21 31.84 6.84 32.93
CA LYS A 21 32.03 8.25 33.29
C LYS A 21 32.09 9.19 32.10
N GLU A 22 31.54 10.36 32.37
CA GLU A 22 31.83 11.72 31.88
C GLU A 22 33.14 11.96 31.12
N SER A 23 33.07 12.84 30.12
CA SER A 23 33.87 14.07 30.12
C SER A 23 33.21 15.18 29.27
N PRO A 24 33.20 16.44 29.74
CA PRO A 24 32.82 17.64 28.98
C PRO A 24 34.05 18.42 28.50
N ALA A 25 33.88 19.24 27.46
CA ALA A 25 34.63 20.47 27.12
C ALA A 25 34.09 20.98 25.77
N GLU A 26 33.48 22.17 25.72
CA GLU A 26 34.10 23.44 25.25
C GLU A 26 34.49 23.37 23.76
N GLU A 27 33.97 24.23 22.89
CA GLU A 27 34.59 25.55 22.66
C GLU A 27 33.66 26.52 21.89
N LYS A 28 33.88 27.81 22.19
CA LYS A 28 33.22 29.02 21.68
C LYS A 28 33.58 29.33 20.22
N ASN A 29 32.75 30.15 19.56
CA ASN A 29 33.11 31.44 18.91
C ASN A 29 31.94 31.88 18.02
N GLU A 30 31.32 33.04 18.20
CA GLU A 30 31.79 34.43 17.99
C GLU A 30 31.06 34.99 16.74
N TYR A 31 30.20 35.99 16.98
CA TYR A 31 29.51 36.87 16.02
C TYR A 31 30.54 37.75 15.26
N PRO A 32 30.14 38.78 14.48
CA PRO A 32 29.04 39.00 13.52
C PRO A 32 29.58 39.54 12.17
N THR A 33 28.76 39.68 11.12
CA THR A 33 29.05 40.68 10.06
C THR A 33 27.77 41.18 9.38
N GLU A 34 27.51 42.48 9.58
CA GLU A 34 26.67 43.34 8.75
C GLU A 34 27.27 43.51 7.35
N GLU A 35 26.45 43.58 6.31
CA GLU A 35 26.73 44.37 5.09
C GLU A 35 25.41 44.54 4.31
N GLN A 36 24.82 45.73 4.38
CA GLN A 36 24.89 46.82 3.38
C GLN A 36 23.69 46.84 2.42
N GLN A 37 22.77 47.77 2.71
CA GLN A 37 21.89 48.39 1.73
C GLN A 37 22.70 49.22 0.72
N PRO A 38 22.34 49.23 -0.57
CA PRO A 38 22.58 50.37 -1.42
C PRO A 38 21.37 51.32 -1.39
N GLN A 39 21.65 52.54 -0.95
CA GLN A 39 20.90 53.75 -1.29
C GLN A 39 21.07 54.13 -2.77
N ARG A 40 20.13 54.97 -3.24
CA ARG A 40 20.10 55.83 -4.46
C ARG A 40 19.56 55.14 -5.73
N GLU A 41 18.65 55.75 -6.49
CA GLU A 41 18.46 57.17 -6.79
C GLU A 41 16.98 57.62 -6.83
N ASN A 42 16.73 58.84 -6.35
CA ASN A 42 15.54 59.62 -6.66
C ASN A 42 15.68 60.14 -8.10
N HIS A 43 14.75 59.76 -8.97
CA HIS A 43 14.53 60.42 -10.25
C HIS A 43 13.29 61.31 -10.11
N GLU A 44 13.46 62.61 -10.31
CA GLU A 44 12.36 63.56 -10.45
C GLU A 44 11.58 63.28 -11.75
N PRO A 45 10.26 63.55 -11.77
CA PRO A 45 9.41 63.31 -12.91
C PRO A 45 9.59 64.44 -13.93
N HIS A 46 9.86 64.07 -15.18
CA HIS A 46 9.71 64.97 -16.31
C HIS A 46 8.26 64.85 -16.80
N ASP A 47 7.48 65.89 -16.54
CA ASP A 47 6.18 66.11 -17.18
C ASP A 47 6.44 66.29 -18.69
N GLU A 48 6.01 65.32 -19.50
CA GLU A 48 5.63 65.57 -20.89
C GLU A 48 4.32 64.82 -21.18
N ASP A 49 3.39 65.62 -21.69
CA ASP A 49 2.06 65.29 -22.14
C ASP A 49 2.02 64.08 -23.09
N GLY A 50 1.07 63.17 -22.87
CA GLY A 50 0.83 62.05 -23.78
C GLY A 50 -0.32 61.18 -23.32
N GLU A 51 -1.55 61.63 -23.55
CA GLU A 51 -2.79 60.88 -23.39
C GLU A 51 -2.78 59.56 -24.19
N GLU A 52 -2.22 58.46 -23.67
CA GLU A 52 -2.36 57.14 -24.32
C GLU A 52 -2.30 55.91 -23.37
N GLU A 53 -2.25 56.09 -22.04
CA GLU A 53 -2.07 54.95 -21.10
C GLU A 53 -3.38 54.35 -20.52
N ALA A 54 -4.55 54.92 -20.79
CA ALA A 54 -5.81 54.38 -20.27
C ALA A 54 -6.31 53.12 -20.99
N SER A 55 -5.72 52.74 -22.14
CA SER A 55 -6.18 51.58 -22.93
C SER A 55 -5.50 50.26 -22.58
N VAL A 56 -4.30 50.27 -21.99
CA VAL A 56 -3.50 49.04 -21.77
C VAL A 56 -3.80 48.39 -20.41
N CYS A 57 -4.15 49.17 -19.39
CA CYS A 57 -4.61 48.60 -18.10
C CYS A 57 -6.03 48.01 -18.19
N SER A 58 -6.84 48.46 -19.14
CA SER A 58 -8.17 47.89 -19.41
C SER A 58 -8.07 46.49 -20.02
N SER A 59 -7.17 46.27 -20.99
CA SER A 59 -7.01 44.94 -21.62
C SER A 59 -6.40 43.91 -20.67
N ALA A 60 -5.44 44.29 -19.83
CA ALA A 60 -4.85 43.36 -18.84
C ALA A 60 -5.83 42.99 -17.72
N ALA A 61 -6.75 43.89 -17.34
CA ALA A 61 -7.81 43.60 -16.38
C ALA A 61 -8.96 42.78 -16.99
N GLN A 62 -9.24 42.97 -18.28
CA GLN A 62 -10.20 42.18 -19.05
C GLN A 62 -9.67 40.75 -19.27
N ASP A 63 -8.41 40.60 -19.70
CA ASP A 63 -7.74 39.30 -19.83
C ASP A 63 -7.70 38.53 -18.51
N ARG A 64 -7.57 39.23 -17.36
CA ARG A 64 -7.62 38.60 -16.04
C ARG A 64 -9.01 38.06 -15.69
N LYS A 65 -10.08 38.77 -16.05
CA LYS A 65 -11.46 38.31 -15.86
C LYS A 65 -11.82 37.18 -16.82
N ASP A 66 -11.34 37.24 -18.05
CA ASP A 66 -11.56 36.20 -19.05
C ASP A 66 -10.75 34.91 -18.70
N LEU A 67 -9.59 35.04 -18.06
CA LEU A 67 -8.85 33.91 -17.46
C LEU A 67 -9.52 33.34 -16.20
N GLU A 68 -10.16 34.18 -15.37
CA GLU A 68 -10.96 33.75 -14.22
C GLU A 68 -12.24 33.00 -14.64
N GLU A 69 -12.81 33.32 -15.81
CA GLU A 69 -14.01 32.66 -16.34
C GLU A 69 -13.72 31.40 -17.19
N CYS A 70 -12.46 31.10 -17.54
CA CYS A 70 -12.13 29.86 -18.25
C CYS A 70 -12.16 28.63 -17.33
N PRO A 71 -13.15 27.72 -17.49
CA PRO A 71 -13.40 26.63 -16.56
C PRO A 71 -12.31 25.54 -16.71
N GLY A 72 -11.37 25.49 -15.75
CA GLY A 72 -10.38 24.42 -15.64
C GLY A 72 -9.32 24.35 -16.75
N VAL A 73 -8.34 23.46 -16.61
CA VAL A 73 -7.53 23.00 -17.76
C VAL A 73 -8.44 22.12 -18.60
N ASP A 74 -8.52 22.33 -19.91
CA ASP A 74 -9.24 21.39 -20.76
C ASP A 74 -8.41 20.11 -20.91
N LEU A 75 -8.60 19.19 -19.97
CA LEU A 75 -7.94 17.88 -19.90
C LEU A 75 -8.44 16.90 -20.96
N ARG A 76 -9.40 17.34 -21.77
CA ARG A 76 -9.88 16.61 -22.96
C ARG A 76 -9.08 16.97 -24.20
N ALA A 77 -8.30 18.07 -24.17
CA ALA A 77 -7.45 18.43 -25.28
C ALA A 77 -6.44 17.32 -25.56
N VAL A 78 -6.33 16.94 -26.84
CA VAL A 78 -5.29 16.02 -27.30
C VAL A 78 -3.94 16.65 -26.99
N PRO A 79 -2.95 15.91 -26.45
CA PRO A 79 -1.59 16.42 -26.31
C PRO A 79 -1.07 16.83 -27.70
N GLU A 80 -1.04 18.13 -27.98
CA GLU A 80 -0.62 18.65 -29.30
C GLU A 80 0.90 18.65 -29.45
N GLU A 81 1.65 18.73 -28.34
CA GLU A 81 3.10 18.59 -28.34
C GLU A 81 3.53 17.20 -28.83
N HIS A 82 4.50 17.16 -29.75
CA HIS A 82 5.04 15.91 -30.30
C HIS A 82 5.49 14.92 -29.22
N SER A 83 6.01 15.40 -28.09
CA SER A 83 6.41 14.57 -26.94
C SER A 83 5.21 13.87 -26.28
N GLY A 84 4.13 14.60 -25.98
CA GLY A 84 2.96 14.08 -25.27
C GLY A 84 2.21 13.02 -26.07
N LYS A 85 2.04 13.25 -27.37
CA LYS A 85 1.41 12.26 -28.25
C LYS A 85 2.20 10.95 -28.32
N VAL A 86 3.53 11.04 -28.35
CA VAL A 86 4.42 9.87 -28.36
C VAL A 86 4.32 9.08 -27.05
N VAL A 87 4.37 9.76 -25.89
CA VAL A 87 4.21 9.11 -24.57
C VAL A 87 2.87 8.40 -24.47
N LEU A 88 1.79 9.04 -24.93
CA LEU A 88 0.45 8.45 -24.87
C LEU A 88 0.31 7.25 -25.83
N ILE A 89 0.93 7.29 -27.02
CA ILE A 89 0.99 6.13 -27.93
C ILE A 89 1.70 4.95 -27.25
N PHE A 90 2.86 5.19 -26.63
CA PHE A 90 3.57 4.13 -25.90
C PHE A 90 2.74 3.58 -24.74
N TYR A 91 2.09 4.44 -23.97
CA TYR A 91 1.18 4.03 -22.92
C TYR A 91 0.06 3.12 -23.45
N VAL A 92 -0.59 3.49 -24.56
CA VAL A 92 -1.65 2.66 -25.17
C VAL A 92 -1.13 1.31 -25.65
N ILE A 93 0.07 1.28 -26.24
CA ILE A 93 0.74 0.04 -26.65
C ILE A 93 1.02 -0.84 -25.42
N PHE A 94 1.57 -0.27 -24.35
CA PHE A 94 1.84 -1.01 -23.11
C PHE A 94 0.57 -1.52 -22.45
N ALA A 95 -0.50 -0.73 -22.42
CA ALA A 95 -1.80 -1.16 -21.92
C ALA A 95 -2.40 -2.30 -22.74
N PHE A 96 -2.28 -2.24 -24.07
CA PHE A 96 -2.72 -3.33 -24.94
C PHE A 96 -1.91 -4.63 -24.71
N ILE A 97 -0.58 -4.53 -24.65
CA ILE A 97 0.29 -5.69 -24.40
C ILE A 97 0.01 -6.27 -23.00
N SER A 98 -0.14 -5.40 -21.99
CA SER A 98 -0.52 -5.79 -20.62
C SER A 98 -1.83 -6.57 -20.62
N PHE A 99 -2.87 -6.05 -21.29
CA PHE A 99 -4.15 -6.73 -21.43
C PHE A 99 -3.98 -8.12 -22.08
N VAL A 100 -3.22 -8.24 -23.16
CA VAL A 100 -2.95 -9.52 -23.81
C VAL A 100 -2.23 -10.48 -22.86
N PHE A 101 -1.23 -10.01 -22.10
CA PHE A 101 -0.52 -10.81 -21.12
C PHE A 101 -1.43 -11.27 -19.98
N MET A 102 -2.28 -10.40 -19.43
CA MET A 102 -3.23 -10.77 -18.38
C MET A 102 -4.31 -11.71 -18.88
N LEU A 103 -4.84 -11.51 -20.08
CA LEU A 103 -5.78 -12.42 -20.72
C LEU A 103 -5.14 -13.80 -20.90
N THR A 104 -3.89 -13.83 -21.38
CA THR A 104 -3.11 -15.05 -21.61
C THR A 104 -2.76 -15.74 -20.30
N ALA A 105 -2.40 -14.99 -19.24
CA ALA A 105 -2.16 -15.53 -17.91
C ALA A 105 -3.45 -16.08 -17.27
N SER A 106 -4.59 -15.45 -17.54
CA SER A 106 -5.92 -15.88 -17.10
C SER A 106 -6.46 -17.08 -17.89
N CYS A 107 -5.89 -17.42 -19.04
CA CYS A 107 -6.16 -18.69 -19.71
C CYS A 107 -5.60 -19.87 -18.89
N PRO A 108 -5.89 -21.14 -19.25
CA PRO A 108 -5.35 -22.32 -18.54
C PRO A 108 -3.83 -22.54 -18.80
N ILE A 109 -3.05 -21.47 -18.75
CA ILE A 109 -1.60 -21.49 -18.76
C ILE A 109 -1.10 -21.87 -17.37
N PRO A 110 -0.07 -22.72 -17.27
CA PRO A 110 0.54 -23.05 -16.00
C PRO A 110 1.23 -21.84 -15.37
N TRP A 111 0.91 -21.57 -14.12
CA TRP A 111 1.58 -20.55 -13.29
C TRP A 111 2.71 -21.17 -12.49
N LEU A 112 2.50 -22.39 -12.00
CA LEU A 112 3.47 -23.18 -11.24
C LEU A 112 3.58 -24.57 -11.86
N ASN A 113 4.79 -25.11 -11.87
CA ASN A 113 5.01 -26.54 -12.13
C ASN A 113 5.53 -27.19 -10.86
N ASP A 114 5.06 -28.39 -10.57
CA ASP A 114 5.68 -29.19 -9.54
C ASP A 114 7.02 -29.80 -10.01
N GLY A 115 7.83 -30.31 -9.08
CA GLY A 115 9.09 -30.99 -9.40
C GLY A 115 8.96 -32.23 -10.31
N LYS A 116 7.74 -32.71 -10.58
CA LYS A 116 7.44 -33.80 -11.53
C LYS A 116 6.91 -33.27 -12.87
N GLY A 117 6.94 -31.95 -13.11
CA GLY A 117 6.48 -31.30 -14.33
C GLY A 117 4.96 -31.18 -14.45
N ARG A 118 4.21 -31.50 -13.40
CA ARG A 118 2.76 -31.38 -13.37
C ARG A 118 2.37 -29.92 -13.15
N LYS A 119 1.33 -29.49 -13.85
CA LYS A 119 0.99 -28.08 -14.06
C LYS A 119 -0.12 -27.63 -13.12
N TRP A 120 0.06 -26.47 -12.51
CA TRP A 120 -0.95 -25.77 -11.72
C TRP A 120 -1.36 -24.53 -12.49
N THR A 121 -2.66 -24.30 -12.56
CA THR A 121 -3.23 -23.10 -13.19
C THR A 121 -3.92 -22.26 -12.12
N VAL A 122 -4.26 -21.01 -12.46
CA VAL A 122 -5.08 -20.15 -11.60
C VAL A 122 -6.41 -20.80 -11.23
N TRP A 123 -6.94 -21.70 -12.06
CA TRP A 123 -8.29 -22.26 -11.92
C TRP A 123 -8.33 -23.64 -11.26
N LYS A 124 -7.23 -24.39 -11.38
CA LYS A 124 -7.17 -25.82 -11.06
C LYS A 124 -5.81 -26.24 -10.56
N ASP A 125 -5.83 -27.16 -9.62
CA ASP A 125 -4.67 -27.88 -9.14
C ASP A 125 -4.14 -28.90 -10.19
N VAL A 126 -3.14 -29.65 -9.76
CA VAL A 126 -2.48 -30.71 -10.53
C VAL A 126 -3.39 -31.86 -10.94
N SER A 127 -4.38 -32.17 -10.10
CA SER A 127 -5.34 -33.25 -10.33
C SER A 127 -6.50 -32.81 -11.22
N GLY A 128 -6.56 -31.52 -11.57
CA GLY A 128 -7.67 -30.91 -12.30
C GLY A 128 -8.84 -30.50 -11.39
N THR A 129 -8.69 -30.62 -10.07
CA THR A 129 -9.61 -30.13 -9.06
C THR A 129 -9.62 -28.61 -9.08
N LYS A 130 -10.82 -28.03 -9.14
CA LYS A 130 -10.97 -26.56 -9.09
C LYS A 130 -10.63 -26.08 -7.69
N TRP A 131 -10.04 -24.89 -7.55
CA TRP A 131 -9.66 -24.35 -6.24
C TRP A 131 -10.83 -24.25 -5.28
N LYS A 132 -12.02 -23.90 -5.77
CA LYS A 132 -13.25 -23.86 -4.96
C LYS A 132 -13.60 -25.20 -4.28
N ASP A 133 -13.17 -26.33 -4.86
CA ASP A 133 -13.46 -27.68 -4.37
C ASP A 133 -12.22 -28.27 -3.65
N TYR A 134 -11.15 -27.49 -3.50
CA TYR A 134 -9.93 -27.94 -2.84
C TYR A 134 -10.16 -28.09 -1.33
N PRO A 135 -9.71 -29.20 -0.71
CA PRO A 135 -10.05 -29.54 0.68
C PRO A 135 -9.40 -28.62 1.72
N CYS A 136 -8.34 -27.91 1.34
CA CYS A 136 -7.64 -27.01 2.24
C CYS A 136 -8.18 -25.58 2.09
N ASP A 137 -8.93 -25.13 3.10
CA ASP A 137 -9.65 -23.86 3.09
C ASP A 137 -8.75 -22.64 2.86
N HIS A 138 -7.59 -22.59 3.51
CA HIS A 138 -6.66 -21.46 3.36
C HIS A 138 -6.14 -21.34 1.92
N LYS A 139 -5.65 -22.44 1.37
CA LYS A 139 -5.13 -22.49 0.00
C LYS A 139 -6.24 -22.22 -1.02
N ARG A 140 -7.44 -22.76 -0.79
CA ARG A 140 -8.63 -22.42 -1.57
C ARG A 140 -8.88 -20.91 -1.56
N ALA A 141 -8.90 -20.27 -0.40
CA ALA A 141 -9.14 -18.83 -0.29
C ALA A 141 -8.05 -18.00 -0.98
N MET A 142 -6.77 -18.38 -0.85
CA MET A 142 -5.66 -17.70 -1.52
C MET A 142 -5.77 -17.78 -3.04
N PHE A 143 -6.00 -18.97 -3.60
CA PHE A 143 -6.17 -19.13 -5.04
C PHE A 143 -7.45 -18.46 -5.56
N GLN A 144 -8.55 -18.46 -4.79
CA GLN A 144 -9.74 -17.68 -5.13
C GLN A 144 -9.46 -16.17 -5.15
N GLY A 145 -8.61 -15.68 -4.24
CA GLY A 145 -8.11 -14.31 -4.28
C GLY A 145 -7.32 -14.04 -5.55
N MET A 146 -6.36 -14.90 -5.90
CA MET A 146 -5.60 -14.79 -7.15
C MET A 146 -6.51 -14.83 -8.38
N GLU A 147 -7.50 -15.73 -8.42
CA GLU A 147 -8.51 -15.78 -9.48
C GLU A 147 -9.22 -14.43 -9.63
N ALA A 148 -9.67 -13.83 -8.52
CA ALA A 148 -10.35 -12.54 -8.52
C ALA A 148 -9.45 -11.39 -8.98
N PHE A 149 -8.19 -11.35 -8.53
CA PHE A 149 -7.23 -10.31 -8.93
C PHE A 149 -6.78 -10.47 -10.38
N ALA A 150 -6.58 -11.69 -10.88
CA ALA A 150 -6.27 -11.94 -12.28
C ALA A 150 -7.40 -11.49 -13.22
N ILE A 151 -8.66 -11.80 -12.88
CA ILE A 151 -9.85 -11.31 -13.61
C ILE A 151 -9.90 -9.78 -13.56
N SER A 152 -9.72 -9.20 -12.38
CA SER A 152 -9.77 -7.75 -12.18
C SER A 152 -8.68 -7.03 -12.98
N GLY A 153 -7.44 -7.55 -12.96
CA GLY A 153 -6.32 -7.00 -13.73
C GLY A 153 -6.55 -7.13 -15.23
N CYS A 154 -7.12 -8.23 -15.70
CA CYS A 154 -7.51 -8.36 -17.11
C CYS A 154 -8.54 -7.30 -17.53
N VAL A 155 -9.56 -7.05 -16.70
CA VAL A 155 -10.60 -6.05 -16.97
C VAL A 155 -10.03 -4.63 -16.89
N LEU A 156 -9.22 -4.34 -15.88
CA LEU A 156 -8.61 -3.02 -15.67
C LEU A 156 -7.59 -2.67 -16.74
N SER A 157 -6.75 -3.61 -17.18
CA SER A 157 -5.84 -3.40 -18.30
C SER A 157 -6.60 -3.11 -19.61
N LEU A 158 -7.75 -3.76 -19.84
CA LEU A 158 -8.62 -3.43 -20.97
C LEU A 158 -9.21 -2.02 -20.86
N ILE A 159 -9.69 -1.65 -19.67
CA ILE A 159 -10.18 -0.28 -19.40
C ILE A 159 -9.06 0.73 -19.65
N CYS A 160 -7.86 0.50 -19.14
CA CYS A 160 -6.67 1.33 -19.33
C CYS A 160 -6.34 1.54 -20.82
N PHE A 161 -6.44 0.48 -21.63
CA PHE A 161 -6.29 0.56 -23.08
C PHE A 161 -7.38 1.43 -23.72
N ILE A 162 -8.65 1.20 -23.38
CA ILE A 162 -9.79 1.95 -23.94
C ILE A 162 -9.69 3.44 -23.56
N VAL A 163 -9.44 3.76 -22.30
CA VAL A 163 -9.35 5.17 -21.86
C VAL A 163 -8.13 5.87 -22.47
N GLY A 164 -7.00 5.17 -22.62
CA GLY A 164 -5.83 5.70 -23.32
C GLY A 164 -6.11 5.96 -24.82
N LEU A 165 -6.84 5.06 -25.47
CA LEU A 165 -7.26 5.24 -26.87
C LEU A 165 -8.24 6.41 -27.01
N LEU A 166 -9.24 6.52 -26.13
CA LEU A 166 -10.16 7.67 -26.11
C LEU A 166 -9.39 8.97 -25.89
N GLN A 167 -8.36 8.98 -25.05
CA GLN A 167 -7.49 10.13 -24.85
C GLN A 167 -6.72 10.50 -26.14
N LEU A 168 -6.17 9.53 -26.87
CA LEU A 168 -5.50 9.78 -28.15
C LEU A 168 -6.44 10.39 -29.20
N LEU A 169 -7.73 10.04 -29.13
CA LEU A 169 -8.77 10.54 -30.02
C LEU A 169 -9.35 11.90 -29.57
N GLY A 170 -8.88 12.47 -28.45
CA GLY A 170 -9.39 13.74 -27.92
C GLY A 170 -10.77 13.65 -27.26
N MET A 171 -11.22 12.43 -26.96
CA MET A 171 -12.49 12.17 -26.28
C MET A 171 -12.30 11.76 -24.81
N GLY A 172 -11.05 11.51 -24.41
CA GLY A 172 -10.69 11.05 -23.07
C GLY A 172 -10.51 12.17 -22.06
N HIS A 173 -10.25 11.79 -20.81
CA HIS A 173 -9.83 12.70 -19.75
C HIS A 173 -8.56 12.16 -19.07
N MET A 174 -7.47 12.94 -19.06
CA MET A 174 -6.17 12.49 -18.56
C MET A 174 -6.21 11.97 -17.12
N GLY A 175 -6.99 12.62 -16.26
CA GLY A 175 -7.20 12.16 -14.88
C GLY A 175 -7.86 10.78 -14.77
N VAL A 176 -8.77 10.45 -15.69
CA VAL A 176 -9.42 9.13 -15.72
C VAL A 176 -8.42 8.08 -16.19
N THR A 177 -7.61 8.40 -17.21
CA THR A 177 -6.51 7.54 -17.66
C THR A 177 -5.57 7.24 -16.50
N LEU A 178 -5.01 8.27 -15.85
CA LEU A 178 -4.12 8.12 -14.71
C LEU A 178 -4.73 7.29 -13.57
N LEU A 179 -5.99 7.55 -13.23
CA LEU A 179 -6.69 6.84 -12.16
C LEU A 179 -6.73 5.34 -12.44
N PHE A 180 -7.20 4.96 -13.64
CA PHE A 180 -7.29 3.55 -14.00
C PHE A 180 -5.92 2.91 -14.13
N SER A 181 -4.91 3.61 -14.70
CA SER A 181 -3.55 3.07 -14.75
C SER A 181 -3.01 2.78 -13.36
N PHE A 182 -3.25 3.67 -12.40
CA PHE A 182 -2.79 3.48 -11.04
C PHE A 182 -3.46 2.29 -10.35
N ILE A 183 -4.78 2.16 -10.49
CA ILE A 183 -5.53 1.02 -9.94
C ILE A 183 -5.07 -0.29 -10.59
N ASP A 184 -4.88 -0.30 -11.92
CA ASP A 184 -4.39 -1.47 -12.65
C ASP A 184 -3.01 -1.91 -12.15
N VAL A 185 -2.04 -1.00 -12.04
CA VAL A 185 -0.71 -1.28 -11.48
C VAL A 185 -0.80 -1.92 -10.09
N MET A 186 -1.67 -1.41 -9.21
CA MET A 186 -1.85 -1.96 -7.86
C MET A 186 -2.47 -3.36 -7.86
N VAL A 187 -3.46 -3.59 -8.72
CA VAL A 187 -4.09 -4.90 -8.88
C VAL A 187 -3.09 -5.93 -9.42
N LEU A 188 -2.32 -5.58 -10.46
CA LEU A 188 -1.30 -6.45 -11.05
C LEU A 188 -0.17 -6.78 -10.06
N LEU A 189 0.28 -5.79 -9.29
CA LEU A 189 1.28 -5.99 -8.23
C LEU A 189 0.74 -6.92 -7.13
N THR A 190 -0.54 -6.75 -6.76
CA THR A 190 -1.18 -7.59 -5.73
C THR A 190 -1.31 -9.04 -6.19
N ASP A 191 -1.77 -9.27 -7.42
CA ASP A 191 -1.88 -10.61 -8.02
C ASP A 191 -0.52 -11.33 -8.03
N TRP A 192 0.51 -10.62 -8.53
CA TRP A 192 1.88 -11.13 -8.52
C TRP A 192 2.39 -11.44 -7.11
N SER A 193 2.12 -10.56 -6.14
CA SER A 193 2.55 -10.73 -4.75
C SER A 193 1.87 -11.92 -4.08
N LEU A 194 0.58 -12.16 -4.34
CA LEU A 194 -0.15 -13.33 -3.83
C LEU A 194 0.46 -14.63 -4.34
N LEU A 195 0.85 -14.66 -5.62
CA LEU A 195 1.53 -15.80 -6.23
C LEU A 195 2.91 -16.06 -5.62
N VAL A 196 3.71 -15.01 -5.39
CA VAL A 196 5.00 -15.12 -4.69
C VAL A 196 4.82 -15.63 -3.26
N ASN A 197 3.82 -15.11 -2.54
CA ASN A 197 3.50 -15.55 -1.18
C ASN A 197 3.12 -17.04 -1.16
N GLN A 198 2.29 -17.49 -2.09
CA GLN A 198 1.91 -18.91 -2.21
C GLN A 198 3.11 -19.80 -2.57
N TYR A 199 4.05 -19.29 -3.37
CA TYR A 199 5.27 -20.01 -3.71
C TYR A 199 6.18 -20.19 -2.50
N HIS A 200 6.33 -19.16 -1.65
CA HIS A 200 7.31 -19.18 -0.55
C HIS A 200 6.80 -19.70 0.79
N LYS A 201 5.56 -19.37 1.18
CA LYS A 201 5.19 -19.36 2.61
C LYS A 201 4.20 -20.45 3.02
N TYR A 202 3.38 -21.00 2.11
CA TYR A 202 2.21 -21.78 2.53
C TYR A 202 2.03 -23.14 1.84
N SER A 203 1.98 -24.19 2.67
CA SER A 203 1.47 -25.51 2.32
C SER A 203 0.45 -25.99 3.35
N CYS A 204 -0.55 -26.73 2.88
CA CYS A 204 -1.56 -27.33 3.74
C CYS A 204 -0.93 -28.41 4.64
N PRO A 205 -1.57 -28.78 5.77
CA PRO A 205 -1.06 -29.85 6.63
C PRO A 205 -0.76 -31.12 5.81
N GLY A 206 0.49 -31.59 5.87
CA GLY A 206 0.96 -32.76 5.11
C GLY A 206 1.43 -32.48 3.68
N GLU A 207 1.34 -31.24 3.20
CA GLU A 207 1.97 -30.79 1.95
C GLU A 207 3.30 -30.08 2.27
N GLU A 208 4.36 -30.38 1.50
CA GLU A 208 5.64 -29.68 1.63
C GLU A 208 5.57 -28.31 0.95
N ALA A 209 6.32 -27.31 1.45
CA ALA A 209 6.44 -25.98 0.85
C ALA A 209 6.90 -26.06 -0.62
N TYR A 210 6.35 -25.20 -1.50
CA TYR A 210 6.65 -25.28 -2.93
C TYR A 210 8.13 -25.05 -3.25
N VAL A 211 8.78 -24.12 -2.55
CA VAL A 211 10.23 -23.87 -2.68
C VAL A 211 11.05 -25.13 -2.39
N ALA A 212 10.62 -25.96 -1.44
CA ALA A 212 11.34 -27.16 -1.03
C ALA A 212 11.34 -28.25 -2.13
N ARG A 213 10.45 -28.18 -3.11
CA ARG A 213 10.27 -29.19 -4.18
C ARG A 213 10.73 -28.76 -5.58
N ILE A 214 11.75 -27.91 -5.74
CA ILE A 214 12.23 -27.48 -7.09
C ILE A 214 11.04 -27.07 -7.99
N ASN A 215 9.98 -26.49 -7.40
CA ASN A 215 8.83 -26.09 -8.19
C ASN A 215 9.26 -24.87 -9.01
N ARG A 216 9.04 -24.91 -10.32
CA ARG A 216 9.48 -23.84 -11.20
C ARG A 216 8.32 -22.88 -11.44
N LEU A 217 8.55 -21.60 -11.17
CA LEU A 217 7.71 -20.51 -11.66
C LEU A 217 7.64 -20.62 -13.19
N ASN A 218 6.45 -20.53 -13.78
CA ASN A 218 6.22 -20.81 -15.19
C ASN A 218 5.65 -19.57 -15.93
N ALA A 219 5.28 -19.73 -17.20
CA ALA A 219 4.87 -18.65 -18.09
C ALA A 219 3.78 -17.74 -17.51
N GLY A 220 2.78 -18.29 -16.80
CA GLY A 220 1.74 -17.46 -16.18
C GLY A 220 2.29 -16.45 -15.18
N PHE A 221 3.22 -16.86 -14.31
CA PHE A 221 3.92 -15.96 -13.38
C PHE A 221 4.64 -14.83 -14.10
N ALA A 222 5.42 -15.18 -15.14
CA ALA A 222 6.21 -14.22 -15.90
C ALA A 222 5.33 -13.23 -16.64
N LEU A 223 4.20 -13.67 -17.20
CA LEU A 223 3.25 -12.82 -17.92
C LEU A 223 2.63 -11.75 -17.01
N VAL A 224 2.18 -12.12 -15.80
CA VAL A 224 1.63 -11.15 -14.83
C VAL A 224 2.70 -10.14 -14.41
N PHE A 225 3.93 -10.59 -14.14
CA PHE A 225 5.03 -9.71 -13.78
C PHE A 225 5.41 -8.74 -14.91
N CYS A 226 5.48 -9.22 -16.14
CA CYS A 226 5.75 -8.38 -17.31
C CYS A 226 4.61 -7.38 -17.57
N SER A 227 3.36 -7.79 -17.39
CA SER A 227 2.19 -6.92 -17.47
C SER A 227 2.28 -5.79 -16.44
N PHE A 228 2.55 -6.12 -15.17
CA PHE A 228 2.82 -5.14 -14.12
C PHE A 228 3.93 -4.16 -14.53
N GLY A 229 5.08 -4.68 -14.99
CA GLY A 229 6.23 -3.85 -15.37
C GLY A 229 5.91 -2.87 -16.50
N LEU A 230 5.22 -3.32 -17.54
CA LEU A 230 4.80 -2.49 -18.67
C LEU A 230 3.85 -1.37 -18.24
N MET A 231 2.82 -1.72 -17.45
CA MET A 231 1.86 -0.73 -16.95
C MET A 231 2.49 0.25 -15.98
N PHE A 232 3.39 -0.21 -15.11
CA PHE A 232 4.13 0.65 -14.20
C PHE A 232 4.98 1.66 -14.97
N ILE A 233 5.78 1.21 -15.95
CA ILE A 233 6.61 2.08 -16.78
C ILE A 233 5.73 3.07 -17.56
N GLY A 234 4.66 2.61 -18.20
CA GLY A 234 3.74 3.48 -18.94
C GLY A 234 3.09 4.55 -18.05
N THR A 235 2.66 4.17 -16.85
CA THR A 235 2.05 5.06 -15.87
C THR A 235 3.04 6.11 -15.39
N VAL A 236 4.26 5.70 -15.02
CA VAL A 236 5.33 6.61 -14.58
C VAL A 236 5.72 7.58 -15.69
N ALA A 237 5.86 7.10 -16.93
CA ALA A 237 6.17 7.96 -18.08
C ALA A 237 5.06 8.99 -18.32
N LEU A 238 3.79 8.58 -18.23
CA LEU A 238 2.65 9.48 -18.37
C LEU A 238 2.65 10.54 -17.26
N MET A 239 2.87 10.14 -16.01
CA MET A 239 2.95 11.07 -14.88
C MET A 239 4.12 12.03 -14.99
N TYR A 240 5.29 11.54 -15.39
CA TYR A 240 6.49 12.37 -15.58
C TYR A 240 6.24 13.41 -16.66
N TRP A 241 5.71 13.00 -17.83
CA TRP A 241 5.35 13.91 -18.90
C TRP A 241 4.33 14.95 -18.45
N MET A 242 3.26 14.53 -17.77
CA MET A 242 2.27 15.48 -17.23
C MET A 242 2.89 16.47 -16.26
N ASN A 243 3.76 16.02 -15.37
CA ASN A 243 4.44 16.89 -14.42
C ASN A 243 5.33 17.90 -15.14
N GLU A 244 6.11 17.47 -16.14
CA GLU A 244 6.99 18.34 -16.92
C GLU A 244 6.19 19.38 -17.72
N THR A 245 5.20 18.94 -18.51
CA THR A 245 4.41 19.83 -19.38
C THR A 245 3.56 20.81 -18.58
N PHE A 246 2.85 20.34 -17.54
CA PHE A 246 1.92 21.20 -16.81
C PHE A 246 2.59 22.01 -15.68
N SER A 247 3.69 21.54 -15.09
CA SER A 247 4.37 22.32 -14.04
C SER A 247 5.20 23.49 -14.59
N MET A 248 5.64 23.41 -15.85
CA MET A 248 6.50 24.43 -16.47
C MET A 248 5.72 25.49 -17.26
N SER A 249 4.43 25.24 -17.56
CA SER A 249 3.61 26.20 -18.29
C SER A 249 3.06 27.27 -17.34
N GLU A 250 3.52 28.51 -17.48
CA GLU A 250 3.03 29.67 -16.69
C GLU A 250 1.50 29.82 -16.75
N ILE A 251 0.89 29.47 -17.89
CA ILE A 251 -0.56 29.58 -18.14
C ILE A 251 -1.35 28.50 -17.36
N HIS A 252 -0.73 27.34 -17.11
CA HIS A 252 -1.39 26.20 -16.46
C HIS A 252 -1.04 26.05 -14.99
N HIS A 253 -0.07 26.81 -14.49
CA HIS A 253 0.43 26.71 -13.11
C HIS A 253 -0.68 26.90 -12.05
N ASP A 254 -1.66 27.76 -12.31
CA ASP A 254 -2.77 27.99 -11.38
C ASP A 254 -3.82 26.87 -11.38
N LYS A 255 -3.86 26.05 -12.45
CA LYS A 255 -4.89 25.05 -12.69
C LYS A 255 -4.39 23.62 -12.46
N TYR A 256 -3.11 23.34 -12.67
CA TYR A 256 -2.48 22.05 -12.41
C TYR A 256 -1.63 22.09 -11.15
N ARG A 257 -1.85 21.15 -10.23
CA ARG A 257 -1.12 21.10 -8.97
C ARG A 257 -0.22 19.86 -8.90
N SER A 258 1.06 20.05 -9.20
CA SER A 258 2.10 19.01 -9.09
C SER A 258 2.15 18.40 -7.67
N GLY A 259 1.89 19.22 -6.63
CA GLY A 259 1.75 18.75 -5.25
C GLY A 259 0.66 17.69 -5.07
N ALA A 260 -0.51 17.87 -5.70
CA ALA A 260 -1.58 16.88 -5.63
C ALA A 260 -1.24 15.59 -6.38
N LEU A 261 -0.47 15.67 -7.47
CA LEU A 261 0.00 14.49 -8.20
C LEU A 261 0.95 13.65 -7.33
N LEU A 262 1.95 14.28 -6.70
CA LEU A 262 2.86 13.57 -5.79
C LEU A 262 2.08 12.98 -4.60
N SER A 263 1.13 13.73 -4.04
CA SER A 263 0.27 13.23 -2.97
C SER A 263 -0.56 12.01 -3.38
N THR A 264 -1.00 11.96 -4.63
CA THR A 264 -1.72 10.80 -5.19
C THR A 264 -0.85 9.55 -5.15
N LEU A 265 0.40 9.66 -5.63
CA LEU A 265 1.37 8.57 -5.60
C LEU A 265 1.63 8.06 -4.19
N VAL A 266 1.87 8.98 -3.25
CA VAL A 266 2.12 8.65 -1.85
C VAL A 266 0.89 8.02 -1.21
N THR A 267 -0.32 8.55 -1.45
CA THR A 267 -1.57 7.99 -0.93
C THR A 267 -1.78 6.56 -1.38
N GLY A 268 -1.54 6.28 -2.67
CA GLY A 268 -1.71 4.94 -3.18
C GLY A 268 -0.62 3.96 -2.69
N ALA A 269 0.61 4.43 -2.47
CA ALA A 269 1.63 3.62 -1.79
C ALA A 269 1.23 3.31 -0.32
N VAL A 270 0.70 4.30 0.40
CA VAL A 270 0.17 4.15 1.76
C VAL A 270 -0.96 3.12 1.80
N LEU A 271 -1.92 3.21 0.87
CA LEU A 271 -3.03 2.26 0.75
C LEU A 271 -2.50 0.82 0.58
N THR A 272 -1.52 0.62 -0.30
CA THR A 272 -0.90 -0.71 -0.50
C THR A 272 -0.21 -1.20 0.76
N ILE A 273 0.59 -0.36 1.43
CA ILE A 273 1.29 -0.74 2.66
C ILE A 273 0.28 -1.09 3.77
N ALA A 274 -0.79 -0.30 3.95
CA ALA A 274 -1.81 -0.54 4.96
C ALA A 274 -2.60 -1.84 4.69
N THR A 275 -3.00 -2.06 3.45
CA THR A 275 -3.74 -3.26 3.03
C THR A 275 -2.89 -4.52 3.24
N VAL A 276 -1.61 -4.48 2.80
CA VAL A 276 -0.67 -5.59 3.01
C VAL A 276 -0.38 -5.80 4.49
N GLY A 277 -0.17 -4.71 5.25
CA GLY A 277 0.03 -4.74 6.70
C GLY A 277 -1.09 -5.47 7.42
N THR A 278 -2.35 -5.20 7.05
CA THR A 278 -3.55 -5.84 7.60
C THR A 278 -3.61 -7.36 7.36
N ALA A 279 -2.99 -7.84 6.28
CA ALA A 279 -2.96 -9.25 5.94
C ALA A 279 -1.79 -10.02 6.60
N GLN A 280 -0.77 -9.32 7.12
CA GLN A 280 0.44 -9.94 7.67
C GLN A 280 0.36 -10.22 9.18
N THR A 281 1.39 -10.90 9.68
CA THR A 281 1.57 -11.18 11.11
C THR A 281 1.79 -9.88 11.88
N MET A 282 1.02 -9.68 12.95
CA MET A 282 1.08 -8.51 13.82
C MET A 282 2.11 -8.67 14.94
N PHE A 283 2.12 -9.87 15.53
CA PHE A 283 3.07 -10.23 16.58
C PHE A 283 3.35 -11.73 16.55
N GLU A 284 4.57 -12.11 16.94
CA GLU A 284 5.02 -13.49 16.97
C GLU A 284 5.85 -13.82 18.22
N GLN A 285 5.87 -15.09 18.61
CA GLN A 285 6.70 -15.58 19.70
C GLN A 285 7.45 -16.83 19.28
N TYR A 286 8.74 -16.83 19.57
CA TYR A 286 9.63 -17.93 19.27
C TYR A 286 9.80 -18.84 20.49
N TYR A 287 9.50 -20.11 20.31
CA TYR A 287 9.79 -21.18 21.27
C TYR A 287 10.79 -22.16 20.67
N ALA A 288 11.34 -23.05 21.51
CA ALA A 288 12.35 -24.02 21.08
C ALA A 288 11.84 -24.90 19.93
N ASN A 289 10.60 -25.40 20.03
CA ASN A 289 10.05 -26.39 19.11
C ASN A 289 9.01 -25.83 18.13
N TYR A 290 8.51 -24.61 18.37
CA TYR A 290 7.44 -24.00 17.58
C TYR A 290 7.52 -22.47 17.55
N THR A 291 6.76 -21.84 16.67
CA THR A 291 6.60 -20.40 16.56
C THR A 291 5.12 -20.08 16.48
N LEU A 292 4.63 -19.17 17.31
CA LEU A 292 3.26 -18.70 17.25
C LEU A 292 3.23 -17.35 16.55
N LYS A 293 2.38 -17.21 15.54
CA LYS A 293 2.19 -15.98 14.78
C LYS A 293 0.73 -15.57 14.86
N VAL A 294 0.47 -14.31 15.17
CA VAL A 294 -0.89 -13.80 15.33
C VAL A 294 -1.18 -12.77 14.25
N THR A 295 -2.30 -12.94 13.54
CA THR A 295 -2.82 -12.01 12.53
C THR A 295 -4.18 -11.49 12.98
N PHE A 296 -4.79 -10.58 12.21
CA PHE A 296 -6.18 -10.17 12.44
C PHE A 296 -7.21 -11.28 12.24
N TRP A 297 -6.86 -12.32 11.49
CA TRP A 297 -7.82 -13.28 10.96
C TRP A 297 -7.69 -14.66 11.61
N HIS A 298 -6.46 -15.01 11.99
CA HIS A 298 -6.11 -16.32 12.52
C HIS A 298 -4.82 -16.27 13.34
N VAL A 299 -4.61 -17.32 14.12
CA VAL A 299 -3.34 -17.62 14.78
C VAL A 299 -2.71 -18.80 14.06
N GLU A 300 -1.47 -18.63 13.63
CA GLU A 300 -0.65 -19.66 12.99
C GLU A 300 0.31 -20.26 14.02
N PHE A 301 0.33 -21.59 14.09
CA PHE A 301 1.28 -22.37 14.85
C PHE A 301 2.21 -23.11 13.91
N TYR A 302 3.44 -22.63 13.86
CA TYR A 302 4.48 -23.21 13.03
C TYR A 302 5.35 -24.14 13.85
N GLN A 303 5.27 -25.44 13.59
CA GLN A 303 6.11 -26.44 14.24
C GLN A 303 7.47 -26.51 13.54
N ARG A 304 8.54 -26.08 14.22
CA ARG A 304 9.88 -25.95 13.63
C ARG A 304 10.53 -27.28 13.29
N THR A 305 10.22 -28.33 14.04
CA THR A 305 10.79 -29.66 13.85
C THR A 305 10.26 -30.37 12.60
N THR A 306 8.99 -30.16 12.28
CA THR A 306 8.30 -30.78 11.13
C THR A 306 8.20 -29.84 9.94
N GLY A 307 8.37 -28.53 10.16
CA GLY A 307 8.16 -27.49 9.15
C GLY A 307 6.70 -27.29 8.77
N LEU A 308 5.75 -27.78 9.59
CA LEU A 308 4.32 -27.70 9.32
C LEU A 308 3.70 -26.48 10.03
N SER A 309 2.77 -25.81 9.36
CA SER A 309 1.93 -24.76 9.95
C SER A 309 0.50 -25.26 10.17
N GLU A 310 -0.04 -24.99 11.35
CA GLU A 310 -1.46 -25.16 11.67
C GLU A 310 -2.12 -23.77 11.84
N TYR A 311 -3.33 -23.60 11.31
CA TYR A 311 -4.05 -22.33 11.35
C TYR A 311 -5.31 -22.49 12.16
N TRP A 312 -5.48 -21.63 13.17
CA TRP A 312 -6.72 -21.54 13.92
C TRP A 312 -7.35 -20.18 13.68
N GLY A 313 -8.53 -20.20 13.06
CA GLY A 313 -9.37 -19.01 12.97
C GLY A 313 -9.68 -18.47 14.36
N LEU A 314 -9.97 -17.17 14.45
CA LEU A 314 -10.32 -16.55 15.73
C LEU A 314 -11.49 -17.25 16.42
N ASP A 315 -12.43 -17.83 15.67
CA ASP A 315 -13.58 -18.56 16.22
C ASP A 315 -13.23 -19.79 17.06
N ALA A 316 -12.04 -20.36 16.87
CA ALA A 316 -11.53 -21.44 17.73
C ALA A 316 -11.31 -20.98 19.18
N TYR A 317 -11.23 -19.67 19.44
CA TYR A 317 -11.07 -19.10 20.78
C TYR A 317 -12.43 -18.85 21.43
N HIS A 318 -12.68 -19.47 22.59
CA HIS A 318 -13.89 -19.25 23.37
C HIS A 318 -13.93 -17.89 24.10
N CYS A 319 -12.79 -17.21 24.21
CA CYS A 319 -12.70 -15.88 24.85
C CYS A 319 -13.32 -14.79 23.94
N SER A 320 -14.59 -14.47 24.15
CA SER A 320 -15.34 -13.49 23.35
C SER A 320 -14.70 -12.09 23.36
N LYS A 321 -14.14 -11.67 24.50
CA LYS A 321 -13.45 -10.37 24.63
C LYS A 321 -12.25 -10.26 23.69
N PHE A 322 -11.47 -11.33 23.55
CA PHE A 322 -10.33 -11.36 22.62
C PHE A 322 -10.81 -11.31 21.16
N LYS A 323 -11.79 -12.15 20.79
CA LYS A 323 -12.37 -12.16 19.44
C LYS A 323 -12.91 -10.80 19.03
N ASN A 324 -13.72 -10.19 19.89
CA ASN A 324 -14.31 -8.87 19.63
C ASN A 324 -13.24 -7.79 19.46
N GLN A 325 -12.16 -7.83 20.25
CA GLN A 325 -11.06 -6.89 20.14
C GLN A 325 -10.31 -7.03 18.80
N MET A 326 -10.00 -8.27 18.38
CA MET A 326 -9.31 -8.52 17.10
C MET A 326 -10.20 -8.19 15.89
N HIS A 327 -11.48 -8.56 15.93
CA HIS A 327 -12.45 -8.18 14.90
C HIS A 327 -12.65 -6.66 14.80
N ALA A 328 -12.68 -5.95 15.94
CA ALA A 328 -12.73 -4.50 15.94
C ALA A 328 -11.48 -3.90 15.27
N GLY A 329 -10.29 -4.41 15.60
CA GLY A 329 -9.03 -3.99 14.96
C GLY A 329 -9.06 -4.19 13.44
N ALA A 330 -9.48 -5.37 12.99
CA ALA A 330 -9.64 -5.69 11.58
C ALA A 330 -10.64 -4.76 10.88
N ALA A 331 -11.82 -4.53 11.49
CA ALA A 331 -12.84 -3.65 10.96
C ALA A 331 -12.35 -2.20 10.81
N PHE A 332 -11.65 -1.66 11.82
CA PHE A 332 -11.06 -0.33 11.72
C PHE A 332 -9.99 -0.23 10.63
N SER A 333 -9.20 -1.30 10.41
CA SER A 333 -8.24 -1.36 9.31
C SER A 333 -8.95 -1.26 7.95
N ILE A 334 -9.98 -2.09 7.73
CA ILE A 334 -10.77 -2.10 6.48
C ILE A 334 -11.44 -0.74 6.23
N ILE A 335 -12.05 -0.16 7.26
CA ILE A 335 -12.69 1.16 7.15
C ILE A 335 -11.64 2.21 6.78
N SER A 336 -10.44 2.13 7.36
CA SER A 336 -9.37 3.04 7.00
C SER A 336 -8.91 2.88 5.55
N ASP A 337 -8.73 1.65 5.08
CA ASP A 337 -8.36 1.36 3.69
C ASP A 337 -9.42 1.89 2.72
N ALA A 338 -10.71 1.78 3.07
CA ALA A 338 -11.79 2.38 2.28
C ALA A 338 -11.69 3.91 2.22
N PHE A 339 -11.38 4.58 3.33
CA PHE A 339 -11.14 6.02 3.35
C PHE A 339 -9.85 6.41 2.60
N LEU A 340 -8.78 5.62 2.65
CA LEU A 340 -7.58 5.82 1.85
C LEU A 340 -7.88 5.70 0.36
N PHE A 341 -8.71 4.74 -0.03
CA PHE A 341 -9.15 4.61 -1.41
C PHE A 341 -9.93 5.83 -1.87
N ILE A 342 -10.90 6.32 -1.08
CA ILE A 342 -11.61 7.58 -1.39
C ILE A 342 -10.64 8.76 -1.44
N THR A 343 -9.67 8.82 -0.52
CA THR A 343 -8.63 9.85 -0.50
C THR A 343 -7.78 9.83 -1.75
N LEU A 344 -7.45 8.64 -2.27
CA LEU A 344 -6.74 8.45 -3.52
C LEU A 344 -7.56 9.00 -4.71
N LEU A 345 -8.86 8.63 -4.80
CA LEU A 345 -9.75 9.15 -5.83
C LEU A 345 -9.84 10.68 -5.80
N CYS A 346 -10.03 11.25 -4.60
CA CYS A 346 -10.07 12.70 -4.40
C CYS A 346 -8.72 13.37 -4.68
N SER A 347 -7.59 12.71 -4.39
CA SER A 347 -6.25 13.24 -4.67
C SER A 347 -5.98 13.32 -6.17
N VAL A 348 -6.39 12.32 -6.95
CA VAL A 348 -6.35 12.38 -8.42
C VAL A 348 -7.20 13.53 -8.92
N ALA A 349 -8.42 13.68 -8.41
CA ALA A 349 -9.30 14.79 -8.79
C ALA A 349 -8.75 16.15 -8.36
N ALA A 350 -8.02 16.22 -7.23
CA ALA A 350 -7.41 17.42 -6.70
C ALA A 350 -6.28 17.98 -7.57
N VAL A 351 -5.69 17.16 -8.45
CA VAL A 351 -4.76 17.62 -9.49
C VAL A 351 -5.40 18.69 -10.38
N PHE A 352 -6.73 18.62 -10.54
CA PHE A 352 -7.49 19.45 -11.48
C PHE A 352 -8.52 20.36 -10.80
N ASN A 353 -8.97 20.02 -9.59
CA ASN A 353 -10.00 20.78 -8.88
C ASN A 353 -9.61 21.06 -7.42
N ARG A 354 -9.52 22.35 -7.07
CA ARG A 354 -9.16 22.83 -5.73
C ARG A 354 -10.12 22.36 -4.62
N CYS A 355 -11.41 22.18 -4.92
CA CYS A 355 -12.37 21.70 -3.92
C CYS A 355 -12.11 20.24 -3.52
N CYS A 356 -11.64 19.41 -4.47
CA CYS A 356 -11.32 18.00 -4.20
C CYS A 356 -10.12 17.84 -3.28
N LYS A 357 -9.20 18.82 -3.22
CA LYS A 357 -8.09 18.84 -2.25
C LYS A 357 -8.59 18.72 -0.82
N TRP A 358 -9.56 19.54 -0.45
CA TRP A 358 -10.06 19.58 0.94
C TRP A 358 -10.82 18.30 1.29
N LEU A 359 -11.54 17.71 0.33
CA LEU A 359 -12.15 16.40 0.49
C LEU A 359 -11.09 15.31 0.69
N ALA A 360 -10.02 15.30 -0.11
CA ALA A 360 -8.91 14.37 0.05
C ALA A 360 -8.26 14.50 1.43
N ILE A 361 -8.01 15.72 1.91
CA ILE A 361 -7.48 15.96 3.26
C ILE A 361 -8.45 15.43 4.32
N GLY A 362 -9.75 15.72 4.21
CA GLY A 362 -10.76 15.29 5.17
C GLY A 362 -10.86 13.77 5.28
N PHE A 363 -10.96 13.07 4.15
CA PHE A 363 -10.96 11.60 4.13
C PHE A 363 -9.61 11.02 4.58
N GLY A 364 -8.50 11.68 4.26
CA GLY A 364 -7.18 11.29 4.72
C GLY A 364 -7.04 11.35 6.24
N ILE A 365 -7.55 12.42 6.87
CA ILE A 365 -7.61 12.55 8.33
C ILE A 365 -8.49 11.46 8.94
N ALA A 366 -9.65 11.17 8.35
CA ALA A 366 -10.52 10.10 8.83
C ALA A 366 -9.81 8.73 8.81
N SER A 367 -9.17 8.39 7.68
CA SER A 367 -8.33 7.19 7.57
C SER A 367 -7.23 7.16 8.63
N TRP A 368 -6.51 8.28 8.80
CA TRP A 368 -5.41 8.41 9.75
C TRP A 368 -5.87 8.11 11.19
N VAL A 369 -7.05 8.61 11.59
CA VAL A 369 -7.65 8.32 12.90
C VAL A 369 -7.97 6.82 13.03
N PHE A 370 -8.58 6.20 12.01
CA PHE A 370 -8.93 4.78 12.08
C PHE A 370 -7.70 3.86 12.10
N LEU A 371 -6.62 4.19 11.37
CA LEU A 371 -5.34 3.48 11.46
C LEU A 371 -4.76 3.58 12.88
N LEU A 372 -4.82 4.76 13.50
CA LEU A 372 -4.34 4.98 14.86
C LEU A 372 -5.12 4.13 15.87
N ILE A 373 -6.45 4.07 15.74
CA ILE A 373 -7.32 3.23 16.57
C ILE A 373 -6.99 1.75 16.37
N CYS A 374 -6.85 1.31 15.11
CA CYS A 374 -6.46 -0.05 14.76
C CYS A 374 -5.12 -0.44 15.42
N TRP A 375 -4.10 0.40 15.26
CA TRP A 375 -2.79 0.23 15.90
C TRP A 375 -2.91 0.13 17.43
N ALA A 376 -3.64 1.06 18.07
CA ALA A 376 -3.81 1.07 19.52
C ALA A 376 -4.52 -0.19 20.03
N ILE A 377 -5.51 -0.70 19.28
CA ILE A 377 -6.20 -1.95 19.59
C ILE A 377 -5.24 -3.14 19.54
N VAL A 378 -4.40 -3.24 18.49
CA VAL A 378 -3.44 -4.35 18.33
C VAL A 378 -2.35 -4.30 19.40
N VAL A 379 -1.78 -3.13 19.66
CA VAL A 379 -0.80 -2.93 20.73
C VAL A 379 -1.42 -3.24 22.10
N GLY A 380 -2.66 -2.78 22.33
CA GLY A 380 -3.41 -3.11 23.55
C GLY A 380 -3.66 -4.61 23.69
N ALA A 381 -3.98 -5.31 22.60
CA ALA A 381 -4.19 -6.75 22.61
C ALA A 381 -2.91 -7.54 22.95
N ARG A 382 -1.74 -7.02 22.60
CA ARG A 382 -0.44 -7.61 22.97
C ARG A 382 -0.20 -7.57 24.48
N TYR A 383 -0.46 -6.43 25.12
CA TYR A 383 -0.12 -6.23 26.55
C TYR A 383 -1.25 -6.62 27.51
N LYS A 384 -2.48 -6.83 27.02
CA LYS A 384 -3.63 -7.19 27.86
C LYS A 384 -3.81 -8.69 27.96
N THR A 385 -3.96 -9.19 29.18
CA THR A 385 -4.49 -10.54 29.41
C THR A 385 -6.02 -10.51 29.25
N PHE A 386 -6.55 -11.31 28.33
CA PHE A 386 -7.98 -11.53 28.16
C PHE A 386 -8.44 -12.79 28.90
N CYS A 387 -9.68 -12.75 29.38
CA CYS A 387 -10.33 -13.89 30.05
C CYS A 387 -9.47 -14.46 31.20
N SER A 388 -9.04 -13.59 32.12
CA SER A 388 -8.10 -13.93 33.21
C SER A 388 -8.59 -15.01 34.17
N SER A 389 -9.91 -15.21 34.28
CA SER A 389 -10.56 -16.28 35.05
C SER A 389 -10.62 -17.63 34.33
N GLY A 390 -10.25 -17.68 33.04
CA GLY A 390 -10.27 -18.89 32.23
C GLY A 390 -9.11 -19.84 32.56
N VAL A 391 -9.20 -21.05 32.03
CA VAL A 391 -8.15 -22.08 32.19
C VAL A 391 -6.89 -21.64 31.46
N ALA A 392 -5.73 -21.76 32.11
CA ALA A 392 -4.45 -21.51 31.45
C ALA A 392 -4.15 -22.66 30.48
N PRO A 393 -3.96 -22.39 29.17
CA PRO A 393 -3.69 -23.46 28.22
C PRO A 393 -2.31 -24.09 28.51
N PRO A 394 -2.14 -25.40 28.28
CA PRO A 394 -0.87 -26.08 28.48
C PRO A 394 0.23 -25.56 27.54
N LEU A 395 -0.19 -24.99 26.40
CA LEU A 395 0.67 -24.33 25.43
C LEU A 395 0.13 -22.91 25.18
N VAL A 396 0.98 -21.90 25.36
CA VAL A 396 0.57 -20.49 25.20
C VAL A 396 0.08 -20.24 23.78
N GLY A 397 -1.15 -19.75 23.66
CA GLY A 397 -1.76 -19.36 22.39
C GLY A 397 -2.31 -20.51 21.54
N VAL A 398 -2.46 -21.71 22.09
CA VAL A 398 -3.23 -22.79 21.44
C VAL A 398 -4.66 -22.77 21.95
N PRO A 399 -5.69 -22.82 21.07
CA PRO A 399 -7.09 -22.85 21.51
C PRO A 399 -7.46 -24.16 22.22
N LEU A 400 -8.17 -24.04 23.34
CA LEU A 400 -8.83 -25.15 24.04
C LEU A 400 -10.26 -25.30 23.52
N ASN A 401 -10.62 -26.50 23.07
CA ASN A 401 -11.92 -26.74 22.41
C ASN A 401 -13.14 -26.68 23.34
N THR A 402 -12.97 -26.84 24.67
CA THR A 402 -14.10 -27.12 25.58
C THR A 402 -14.35 -26.06 26.65
N VAL A 403 -13.43 -25.13 26.87
CA VAL A 403 -13.49 -24.20 28.01
C VAL A 403 -13.02 -22.80 27.61
N GLU A 404 -13.50 -21.80 28.34
CA GLU A 404 -12.98 -20.44 28.24
C GLU A 404 -11.52 -20.43 28.73
N GLN A 405 -10.62 -20.01 27.84
CA GLN A 405 -9.18 -20.01 28.11
C GLN A 405 -8.67 -18.60 28.39
N ARG A 406 -7.65 -18.52 29.25
CA ARG A 406 -6.87 -17.31 29.45
C ARG A 406 -6.00 -17.06 28.22
N VAL A 407 -6.12 -15.88 27.61
CA VAL A 407 -5.34 -15.48 26.44
C VAL A 407 -4.41 -14.33 26.82
N SER A 408 -3.11 -14.52 26.68
CA SER A 408 -2.10 -13.47 26.89
C SER A 408 -1.02 -13.60 25.81
N PHE A 409 -0.63 -12.46 25.24
CA PHE A 409 0.47 -12.35 24.28
C PHE A 409 1.60 -11.48 24.82
N GLU A 410 1.71 -11.41 26.15
CA GLU A 410 2.82 -10.76 26.81
C GLU A 410 4.15 -11.42 26.39
N GLY A 411 5.15 -10.60 26.04
CA GLY A 411 6.45 -11.06 25.56
C GLY A 411 6.55 -11.28 24.05
N PHE A 412 5.44 -11.32 23.31
CA PHE A 412 5.47 -11.46 21.85
C PHE A 412 6.21 -10.31 21.20
N VAL A 413 6.98 -10.58 20.15
CA VAL A 413 7.72 -9.57 19.37
C VAL A 413 6.80 -8.97 18.31
N ILE A 414 6.90 -7.66 18.10
CA ILE A 414 6.18 -6.97 17.02
C ILE A 414 6.81 -7.33 15.68
N THR A 415 5.98 -7.67 14.69
CA THR A 415 6.43 -8.11 13.36
C THR A 415 6.02 -7.16 12.24
N GLU A 416 6.29 -7.57 10.99
CA GLU A 416 6.12 -6.79 9.76
C GLU A 416 4.72 -6.17 9.60
N GLY A 417 3.64 -6.89 9.93
CA GLY A 417 2.27 -6.40 9.76
C GLY A 417 1.99 -5.12 10.55
N LEU A 418 2.31 -5.13 11.84
CA LEU A 418 2.15 -3.94 12.68
C LEU A 418 3.16 -2.84 12.30
N GLY A 419 4.38 -3.22 11.90
CA GLY A 419 5.37 -2.28 11.37
C GLY A 419 4.88 -1.55 10.10
N MET A 420 4.20 -2.26 9.19
CA MET A 420 3.60 -1.69 7.98
C MET A 420 2.44 -0.76 8.31
N ILE A 421 1.56 -1.11 9.25
CA ILE A 421 0.48 -0.22 9.71
C ILE A 421 1.04 1.10 10.28
N ILE A 422 2.08 1.01 11.11
CA ILE A 422 2.76 2.21 11.67
C ILE A 422 3.40 3.02 10.53
N SER A 423 4.06 2.36 9.59
CA SER A 423 4.72 3.03 8.45
C SER A 423 3.71 3.74 7.56
N ALA A 424 2.57 3.09 7.26
CA ALA A 424 1.47 3.67 6.50
C ALA A 424 0.90 4.89 7.24
N TRP A 425 0.70 4.81 8.55
CA TRP A 425 0.23 5.93 9.37
C TRP A 425 1.20 7.11 9.36
N CYS A 426 2.51 6.87 9.53
CA CYS A 426 3.54 7.91 9.45
C CYS A 426 3.60 8.57 8.07
N ALA A 427 3.65 7.76 7.00
CA ALA A 427 3.67 8.25 5.63
C ALA A 427 2.40 9.04 5.29
N MET A 428 1.23 8.60 5.76
CA MET A 428 -0.02 9.31 5.59
C MET A 428 -0.01 10.66 6.32
N THR A 429 0.57 10.72 7.53
CA THR A 429 0.72 11.97 8.29
C THR A 429 1.51 13.00 7.48
N LEU A 430 2.68 12.61 6.97
CA LEU A 430 3.51 13.47 6.14
C LEU A 430 2.78 13.88 4.86
N ASN A 431 2.05 12.95 4.24
CA ASN A 431 1.31 13.23 3.02
C ASN A 431 0.17 14.23 3.22
N ILE A 432 -0.60 14.12 4.31
CA ILE A 432 -1.66 15.08 4.66
C ILE A 432 -1.08 16.47 4.88
N ILE A 433 0.04 16.57 5.62
CA ILE A 433 0.73 17.85 5.84
C ILE A 433 1.22 18.42 4.51
N TYR A 434 1.87 17.60 3.68
CA TYR A 434 2.37 17.99 2.37
C TYR A 434 1.25 18.50 1.47
N LEU A 435 0.15 17.75 1.34
CA LEU A 435 -1.01 18.16 0.56
C LEU A 435 -1.66 19.42 1.14
N GLY A 436 -1.71 19.57 2.46
CA GLY A 436 -2.20 20.77 3.13
C GLY A 436 -1.42 22.02 2.75
N VAL A 437 -0.09 21.95 2.82
CA VAL A 437 0.83 23.09 2.62
C VAL A 437 1.10 23.38 1.13
N ARG A 438 1.34 22.34 0.32
CA ARG A 438 1.78 22.47 -1.08
C ARG A 438 0.77 22.02 -2.14
N GLY A 439 -0.26 21.27 -1.74
CA GLY A 439 -1.35 20.86 -2.63
C GLY A 439 -2.33 21.97 -2.93
#